data_AF-A0A0T6ATX3-F1
#
_entry.id   AF-A0A0T6ATX3-F1
#
_cell.length_a   1.000
_cell.length_b   1.000
_cell.length_c   1.000
_cell.angle_alpha   90.00
_cell.angle_beta   90.00
_cell.angle_gamma   90.00
#
_symmetry.space_group_name_H-M   'P 1'
#
loop_
_entity.id
_entity.type
_entity.pdbx_description
1 polymer ?
#
loop_
_entity_poly.entity_id
_entity_poly.type
_entity_poly.pdbx_seq_one_letter_code
_entity_poly.pdbx_strand_id
1 'polypeptide(L)'
;TTFLNELHILVKKDVMWQDTNKTQLQLAHMAIEQSVMTKVYIHALYPNGDGDRDRDRVLHDHLKKLSTVITPHHKDLMINKIYLNECPWLTAQEALQAMAAYRTPRDKVSCVIRCTTS
;
A
#
# COMPACT_ATOMS: atom_id res chain seq x y z
N THR A 1 -0.16 -9.59 -22.42
CA THR A 1 0.90 -9.04 -21.54
C THR A 1 0.44 -7.70 -21.01
N THR A 2 0.85 -7.31 -19.80
CA THR A 2 0.50 -6.00 -19.22
C THR A 2 1.54 -4.94 -19.63
N PHE A 3 1.12 -3.67 -19.74
CA PHE A 3 1.98 -2.55 -20.16
C PHE A 3 3.29 -2.43 -19.38
N LEU A 4 3.26 -2.53 -18.04
CA LEU A 4 4.47 -2.47 -17.20
C LEU A 4 5.45 -3.62 -17.50
N ASN A 5 4.94 -4.82 -17.77
CA ASN A 5 5.79 -5.96 -18.10
C ASN A 5 6.50 -5.77 -19.45
N GLU A 6 5.82 -5.13 -20.40
CA GLU A 6 6.43 -4.77 -21.69
C GLU A 6 7.56 -3.76 -21.52
N LEU A 7 7.37 -2.73 -20.68
CA LEU A 7 8.45 -1.80 -20.34
C LEU A 7 9.64 -2.49 -19.69
N HIS A 8 9.41 -3.41 -18.74
CA HIS A 8 10.50 -4.18 -18.12
C HIS A 8 11.27 -5.05 -19.13
N ILE A 9 10.57 -5.64 -20.10
CA ILE A 9 11.21 -6.40 -21.18
C ILE A 9 12.03 -5.49 -22.08
N LEU A 10 11.54 -4.29 -22.39
CA LEU A 10 12.27 -3.33 -23.23
C LEU A 10 13.57 -2.86 -22.57
N VAL A 11 13.56 -2.56 -21.26
CA VAL A 11 14.78 -2.23 -20.50
C VAL A 11 15.84 -3.32 -20.63
N LYS A 12 15.43 -4.59 -20.47
CA LYS A 12 16.37 -5.73 -20.57
C LYS A 12 16.94 -5.95 -21.96
N LYS A 13 16.23 -5.52 -23.01
CA LYS A 13 16.67 -5.65 -24.41
C LYS A 13 17.58 -4.51 -24.84
N ASP A 14 17.57 -3.39 -24.11
CA ASP A 14 18.38 -2.22 -24.42
C ASP A 14 19.88 -2.53 -24.21
N VAL A 15 20.68 -2.16 -25.21
CA VAL A 15 22.14 -2.38 -25.21
C VAL A 15 22.80 -1.69 -24.01
N MET A 16 22.27 -0.55 -23.57
CA MET A 16 22.79 0.21 -22.42
C MET A 16 22.63 -0.53 -21.09
N TRP A 17 21.81 -1.57 -21.02
CA TRP A 17 21.47 -2.29 -19.79
C TRP A 17 22.01 -3.73 -19.74
N GLN A 18 22.76 -4.17 -20.75
CA GLN A 18 23.21 -5.58 -20.88
C GLN A 18 24.11 -6.07 -19.72
N ASP A 19 24.92 -5.19 -19.15
CA ASP A 19 25.85 -5.52 -18.05
C ASP A 19 25.31 -5.17 -16.65
N THR A 20 24.02 -4.90 -16.53
CA THR A 20 23.45 -4.46 -15.24
C THR A 20 23.19 -5.62 -14.28
N ASN A 21 23.51 -5.40 -13.01
CA ASN A 21 23.24 -6.38 -11.96
C ASN A 21 21.76 -6.38 -11.55
N LYS A 22 21.34 -7.40 -10.80
CA LYS A 22 19.94 -7.57 -10.35
C LYS A 22 19.42 -6.35 -9.57
N THR A 23 20.26 -5.71 -8.76
CA THR A 23 19.89 -4.54 -7.97
C THR A 23 19.64 -3.33 -8.85
N GLN A 24 20.52 -3.06 -9.81
CA GLN A 24 20.37 -1.97 -10.78
C GLN A 24 19.10 -2.14 -11.62
N LEU A 25 18.83 -3.37 -12.08
CA LEU A 25 17.61 -3.68 -12.81
C LEU A 25 16.36 -3.49 -11.95
N GLN A 26 16.41 -3.88 -10.67
CA GLN A 26 15.30 -3.67 -9.74
C GLN A 26 15.04 -2.18 -9.50
N LEU A 27 16.09 -1.36 -9.37
CA LEU A 27 15.97 0.10 -9.26
C LEU A 27 15.35 0.71 -10.52
N ALA A 28 15.74 0.23 -11.71
CA ALA A 28 15.15 0.67 -12.97
C ALA A 28 13.65 0.37 -13.03
N HIS A 29 13.24 -0.85 -12.65
CA HIS A 29 11.83 -1.23 -12.59
C HIS A 29 11.04 -0.36 -11.60
N MET A 30 11.62 -0.05 -10.43
CA MET A 30 11.01 0.86 -9.45
C MET A 30 10.82 2.26 -10.02
N ALA A 31 11.84 2.81 -10.69
CA ALA A 31 11.76 4.12 -11.30
C ALA A 31 10.69 4.19 -12.41
N ILE A 32 10.56 3.12 -13.20
CA ILE A 32 9.51 2.99 -14.22
C ILE A 32 8.12 2.97 -13.58
N GLU A 33 7.92 2.12 -12.58
CA GLU A 33 6.65 2.05 -11.84
C GLU A 33 6.28 3.43 -11.26
N GLN A 34 7.23 4.08 -10.59
CA GLN A 34 7.03 5.41 -10.00
C GLN A 34 6.66 6.44 -11.06
N SER A 35 7.35 6.44 -12.20
CA SER A 35 7.09 7.36 -13.32
C SER A 35 5.70 7.17 -13.92
N VAL A 36 5.30 5.92 -14.15
CA VAL A 36 3.97 5.58 -14.68
C VAL A 36 2.89 5.95 -13.67
N MET A 37 3.00 5.44 -12.44
CA MET A 37 2.00 5.64 -11.40
C MET A 37 1.81 7.10 -11.05
N THR A 38 2.87 7.92 -11.05
CA THR A 38 2.75 9.36 -10.80
C THR A 38 1.82 10.05 -11.81
N LYS A 39 1.78 9.58 -13.06
CA LYS A 39 0.93 10.15 -14.11
C LYS A 39 -0.52 9.68 -14.03
N VAL A 40 -0.72 8.39 -13.72
CA VAL A 40 -2.06 7.78 -13.76
C VAL A 40 -2.74 7.69 -12.38
N TYR A 41 -2.06 8.12 -11.31
CA TYR A 41 -2.43 7.84 -9.92
C TYR A 41 -3.92 8.07 -9.61
N ILE A 42 -4.46 9.24 -9.95
CA ILE A 42 -5.84 9.60 -9.60
C ILE A 42 -6.84 8.68 -10.29
N HIS A 43 -6.63 8.40 -11.57
CA HIS A 43 -7.51 7.53 -12.36
C HIS A 43 -7.36 6.06 -11.99
N ALA A 44 -6.15 5.63 -11.62
CA ALA A 44 -5.88 4.28 -11.17
C ALA A 44 -6.42 4.01 -9.76
N LEU A 45 -6.37 5.00 -8.86
CA LEU A 45 -6.87 4.88 -7.49
C LEU A 45 -8.39 5.02 -7.40
N TYR A 46 -8.98 5.90 -8.23
CA TYR A 46 -10.41 6.17 -8.27
C TYR A 46 -10.97 5.95 -9.68
N PRO A 47 -11.01 4.69 -10.18
CA PRO A 47 -11.50 4.39 -11.52
C PRO A 47 -12.98 4.75 -11.72
N ASN A 48 -13.79 4.72 -10.66
CA ASN A 48 -15.18 5.16 -10.69
C ASN A 48 -15.36 6.63 -10.25
N GLY A 49 -14.26 7.38 -10.11
CA GLY A 49 -14.27 8.78 -9.70
C GLY A 49 -14.89 8.98 -8.32
N ASP A 50 -15.92 9.82 -8.25
CA ASP A 50 -16.59 10.19 -7.00
C ASP A 50 -17.26 9.01 -6.30
N GLY A 51 -17.68 7.99 -7.05
CA GLY A 51 -18.26 6.77 -6.47
C GLY A 51 -17.29 6.03 -5.54
N ASP A 52 -16.00 6.03 -5.85
CA ASP A 52 -14.98 5.43 -4.97
C ASP A 52 -14.68 6.33 -3.78
N ARG A 53 -14.61 7.65 -3.98
CA ARG A 53 -14.41 8.64 -2.90
C ARG A 53 -15.54 8.60 -1.87
N ASP A 54 -16.78 8.44 -2.34
CA ASP A 54 -17.95 8.33 -1.47
C ASP A 54 -17.95 7.04 -0.66
N ARG A 55 -17.57 5.91 -1.27
CA ARG A 55 -17.39 4.64 -0.56
C ARG A 55 -16.31 4.76 0.53
N ASP A 56 -15.17 5.36 0.20
CA ASP A 56 -14.08 5.59 1.15
C ASP A 56 -14.53 6.48 2.32
N ARG A 57 -15.29 7.55 2.03
CA ARG A 57 -15.86 8.43 3.06
C ARG A 57 -16.82 7.69 3.98
N VAL A 58 -17.75 6.91 3.43
CA VAL A 58 -18.71 6.11 4.23
C VAL A 58 -17.97 5.12 5.13
N LEU A 59 -16.97 4.43 4.60
CA LEU A 59 -16.14 3.50 5.37
C LEU A 59 -15.36 4.23 6.47
N HIS A 60 -14.74 5.37 6.16
CA HIS A 60 -14.00 6.18 7.13
C HIS A 60 -14.90 6.63 8.28
N ASP A 61 -16.08 7.16 7.98
CA ASP A 61 -17.03 7.62 8.99
C ASP A 61 -17.55 6.46 9.85
N HIS A 62 -17.76 5.28 9.26
CA HIS A 62 -18.15 4.09 9.99
C HIS A 62 -17.05 3.63 10.97
N LEU A 63 -15.81 3.51 10.49
CA LEU A 63 -14.66 3.12 11.30
C LEU A 63 -14.39 4.12 12.42
N LYS A 64 -14.53 5.42 12.15
CA LYS A 64 -14.37 6.49 13.14
C LYS A 64 -15.43 6.41 14.25
N LYS A 65 -16.68 6.06 13.94
CA LYS A 65 -17.70 5.83 14.96
C LYS A 65 -17.40 4.58 15.77
N LEU A 66 -17.05 3.49 15.10
CA LEU A 66 -16.72 2.21 15.74
C LEU A 66 -15.52 2.33 16.69
N SER A 67 -14.49 3.10 16.32
CA SER A 67 -13.29 3.28 17.15
C SER A 67 -13.56 3.94 18.51
N THR A 68 -14.67 4.68 18.65
CA THR A 68 -15.05 5.31 19.92
C THR A 68 -15.65 4.34 20.94
N VAL A 69 -16.16 3.19 20.46
CA VAL A 69 -16.89 2.21 21.31
C VAL A 69 -16.15 0.89 21.44
N ILE A 70 -15.30 0.54 20.46
CA ILE A 70 -14.61 -0.74 20.47
C ILE A 70 -13.47 -0.72 21.49
N THR A 71 -13.37 -1.80 22.27
CA THR A 71 -12.26 -2.00 23.21
C THR A 71 -11.50 -3.27 22.82
N PRO A 72 -10.19 -3.38 23.15
CA PRO A 72 -9.41 -4.60 22.88
C PRO A 72 -10.00 -5.86 23.53
N HIS A 73 -10.81 -5.69 24.58
CA HIS A 73 -11.48 -6.77 25.32
C HIS A 73 -12.83 -7.19 24.70
N HIS A 74 -13.25 -6.58 23.60
CA HIS A 74 -14.52 -6.88 22.95
C HIS A 74 -14.54 -8.33 22.47
N LYS A 75 -15.56 -9.09 22.88
CA LYS A 75 -15.66 -10.55 22.62
C LYS A 75 -15.55 -10.91 21.13
N ASP A 76 -16.10 -10.08 20.25
CA ASP A 76 -16.12 -10.34 18.80
C ASP A 76 -14.77 -10.07 18.13
N LEU A 77 -13.83 -9.39 18.80
CA LEU A 77 -12.46 -9.24 18.29
C LEU A 77 -11.62 -10.50 18.46
N MET A 78 -12.01 -11.39 19.39
CA MET A 78 -11.35 -12.68 19.63
C MET A 78 -9.82 -12.57 19.87
N ILE A 79 -9.36 -11.46 20.45
CA ILE A 79 -7.93 -11.25 20.75
C ILE A 79 -7.58 -12.03 22.02
N ASN A 80 -6.56 -12.89 21.92
CA ASN A 80 -6.07 -13.62 23.09
C ASN A 80 -5.45 -12.64 24.10
N LYS A 81 -5.78 -12.81 25.38
CA LYS A 81 -5.32 -11.97 26.50
C LYS A 81 -3.81 -11.80 26.54
N ILE A 82 -3.04 -12.81 26.10
CA ILE A 82 -1.58 -12.73 26.08
C ILE A 82 -1.05 -11.62 25.17
N TYR A 83 -1.80 -11.24 24.13
CA TYR A 83 -1.40 -10.22 23.15
C TYR A 83 -1.92 -8.81 23.51
N LEU A 84 -2.77 -8.67 24.52
CA LEU A 84 -3.34 -7.37 24.90
C LEU A 84 -2.29 -6.42 25.49
N ASN A 85 -1.15 -6.93 25.94
CA ASN A 85 -0.06 -6.12 26.47
C ASN A 85 0.60 -5.24 25.40
N GLU A 86 0.52 -5.64 24.12
CA GLU A 86 1.05 -4.90 22.98
C GLU A 86 0.05 -3.86 22.44
N CYS A 87 -1.19 -3.85 22.96
CA CYS A 87 -2.20 -2.87 22.59
C CYS A 87 -1.72 -1.45 22.97
N PRO A 88 -1.92 -0.43 22.11
CA PRO A 88 -2.76 -0.43 20.91
C PRO A 88 -2.03 -0.73 19.59
N TRP A 89 -0.85 -1.35 19.62
CA TRP A 89 -0.06 -1.66 18.43
C TRP A 89 0.25 -0.40 17.60
N LEU A 90 0.75 0.66 18.26
CA LEU A 90 0.96 1.98 17.64
C LEU A 90 1.81 1.90 16.37
N THR A 91 2.90 1.14 16.39
CA THR A 91 3.78 0.94 15.23
C THR A 91 3.02 0.40 14.02
N ALA A 92 2.11 -0.56 14.24
CA ALA A 92 1.28 -1.11 13.19
C ALA A 92 0.28 -0.07 12.64
N GLN A 93 -0.30 0.74 13.52
CA GLN A 93 -1.20 1.84 13.12
C GLN A 93 -0.48 2.91 12.29
N GLU A 94 0.70 3.35 12.72
CA GLU A 94 1.51 4.34 12.01
C GLU A 94 1.91 3.85 10.62
N ALA A 95 2.27 2.56 10.49
CA ALA A 95 2.57 1.94 9.21
C ALA A 95 1.39 2.02 8.23
N LEU A 96 0.16 1.76 8.70
CA LEU A 96 -1.04 1.90 7.88
C LEU A 96 -1.35 3.36 7.52
N GLN A 97 -1.18 4.29 8.46
CA GLN A 97 -1.43 5.72 8.22
C GLN A 97 -0.48 6.28 7.15
N ALA A 98 0.78 5.85 7.14
CA ALA A 98 1.76 6.27 6.13
C ALA A 98 1.38 5.87 4.69
N MET A 99 0.52 4.86 4.51
CA MET A 99 0.09 4.37 3.19
C MET A 99 -0.51 5.46 2.30
N ALA A 100 -1.18 6.46 2.89
CA ALA A 100 -1.79 7.57 2.17
C ALA A 100 -0.77 8.51 1.51
N ALA A 101 0.47 8.58 2.02
CA ALA A 101 1.53 9.42 1.49
C ALA A 101 2.18 8.87 0.22
N TYR A 102 2.06 7.56 -0.02
CA TYR A 102 2.70 6.89 -1.15
C TYR A 102 1.79 6.79 -2.37
N ARG A 103 2.37 6.93 -3.57
CA ARG A 103 1.65 6.78 -4.84
C ARG A 103 1.86 5.44 -5.53
N THR A 104 2.98 4.77 -5.28
CA THR A 104 3.28 3.49 -5.92
C THR A 104 2.54 2.34 -5.21
N PRO A 105 2.04 1.33 -5.94
CA PRO A 105 1.46 0.13 -5.34
C PRO A 105 2.46 -0.58 -4.42
N ARG A 106 3.73 -0.66 -4.83
CA ARG A 106 4.80 -1.29 -4.04
C ARG A 106 4.95 -0.65 -2.66
N ASP A 107 5.03 0.67 -2.58
CA ASP A 107 5.22 1.35 -1.29
C ASP A 107 3.97 1.24 -0.41
N LYS A 108 2.77 1.30 -1.00
CA LYS A 108 1.51 1.06 -0.28
C LYS A 108 1.46 -0.36 0.29
N VAL A 109 1.86 -1.38 -0.47
CA VAL A 109 1.95 -2.76 0.04
C VAL A 109 3.01 -2.89 1.12
N SER A 110 4.13 -2.18 1.00
CA SER A 110 5.16 -2.18 2.06
C SER A 110 4.62 -1.65 3.40
N CYS A 111 3.72 -0.67 3.39
CA CYS A 111 3.03 -0.20 4.60
C CYS A 111 2.19 -1.31 5.24
N VAL A 112 1.44 -2.08 4.44
CA VAL A 112 0.63 -3.21 4.93
C VAL A 112 1.53 -4.30 5.52
N ILE A 113 2.63 -4.65 4.84
CA ILE A 113 3.59 -5.63 5.35
C ILE A 113 4.16 -5.17 6.69
N ARG A 114 4.62 -3.91 6.78
CA ARG A 114 5.13 -3.34 8.03
C ARG A 114 4.10 -3.42 9.14
N CYS A 115 2.84 -3.11 8.88
CA CYS A 115 1.76 -3.25 9.86
C CYS A 115 1.64 -4.68 10.39
N THR A 116 1.77 -5.69 9.54
CA THR A 116 1.64 -7.11 9.93
C THR A 116 2.87 -7.69 10.63
N THR A 117 4.03 -7.06 10.47
CA THR A 117 5.30 -7.51 11.05
C THR A 117 5.75 -6.69 12.25
N SER A 118 5.01 -5.62 12.59
CA SER A 118 5.29 -4.74 13.72
C SER A 118 4.82 -5.32 15.04
#